data_AF-A0A3F3PQV5-F1
#
_entry.id   AF-A0A3F3PQV5-F1
#
_cell.length_a   1.000
_cell.length_b   1.000
_cell.length_c   1.000
_cell.angle_alpha   90.00
_cell.angle_beta   90.00
_cell.angle_gamma   90.00
#
_symmetry.space_group_name_H-M   'P 1'
#
loop_
_entity.id
_entity.type
_entity.pdbx_description
1 polymer ?
#
loop_
_entity_poly.entity_id
_entity_poly.type
_entity_poly.pdbx_seq_one_letter_code
_entity_poly.pdbx_strand_id
1 'polypeptide(L)'
;MNPALNPDTPPPPPPKPSSHEASRRGTPSHPGTPQQYQEGQYAQDRLNMQGQRYSSSPGMFNPAASLNALPKPPTVEEGWLPAGVKEKSTVDLQTILQDPNLISALSSNHPSYTAHQENLQTLLKYNKDLANRLLELQTHVGELRSSTETLLLTHQSLEVSWRKKQSEMDAALAPWSPKALYQRLAASIAEQEAVCQAVEESFLEEEHHGRATEKEVGDWIRRVRAESAKLAARREAKARWDEGRVGGWR
;
A
#
# COMPACT_ATOMS: atom_id res chain seq x y z
N MET A 1 13.11 -33.41 -42.10
CA MET A 1 14.21 -33.50 -41.11
C MET A 1 14.01 -32.42 -40.06
N ASN A 2 14.43 -32.71 -38.83
CA ASN A 2 14.28 -31.95 -37.56
C ASN A 2 12.97 -32.11 -36.75
N PRO A 3 13.08 -32.15 -35.40
CA PRO A 3 13.01 -33.43 -34.67
C PRO A 3 12.16 -33.39 -33.38
N ALA A 4 11.95 -34.59 -32.81
CA ALA A 4 11.76 -34.89 -31.39
C ALA A 4 10.76 -34.04 -30.57
N LEU A 5 9.50 -34.48 -30.56
CA LEU A 5 8.58 -34.22 -29.44
C LEU A 5 8.92 -35.19 -28.31
N ASN A 6 9.44 -34.66 -27.21
CA ASN A 6 9.69 -35.37 -25.96
C ASN A 6 8.39 -36.03 -25.44
N PRO A 7 8.39 -37.31 -25.02
CA PRO A 7 7.20 -38.00 -24.51
C PRO A 7 6.81 -37.68 -23.04
N ASP A 8 7.52 -36.77 -22.36
CA ASP A 8 7.39 -36.51 -20.91
C ASP A 8 6.51 -35.29 -20.55
N THR A 9 5.48 -34.98 -21.32
CA THR A 9 4.56 -33.88 -20.97
C THR A 9 3.11 -34.33 -21.11
N PRO A 10 2.31 -34.38 -20.02
CA PRO A 10 0.90 -34.72 -20.13
C PRO A 10 0.13 -33.63 -20.89
N PRO A 11 -0.90 -33.99 -21.68
CA PRO A 11 -1.64 -33.04 -22.49
C PRO A 11 -2.46 -32.07 -21.61
N PRO A 12 -2.61 -30.80 -22.04
CA PRO A 12 -3.36 -29.80 -21.28
C PRO A 12 -4.86 -30.15 -21.20
N PRO A 13 -5.53 -29.88 -20.07
CA PRO A 13 -6.95 -30.18 -19.88
C PRO A 13 -7.85 -29.30 -20.78
N PRO A 14 -9.05 -29.80 -21.16
CA PRO A 14 -9.95 -29.06 -22.03
C PRO A 14 -10.54 -27.81 -21.35
N PRO A 15 -10.82 -26.73 -22.11
CA PRO A 15 -11.44 -25.53 -21.57
C PRO A 15 -12.90 -25.81 -21.15
N LYS A 16 -13.29 -25.31 -19.97
CA LYS A 16 -14.66 -25.43 -19.45
C LYS A 16 -15.66 -24.65 -20.32
N PRO A 17 -16.88 -25.17 -20.53
CA PRO A 17 -17.92 -24.44 -21.25
C PRO A 17 -18.41 -23.23 -20.46
N SER A 18 -18.51 -22.11 -21.18
CA SER A 18 -19.08 -20.82 -20.78
C SER A 18 -20.54 -20.95 -20.35
N SER A 19 -20.90 -20.38 -19.20
CA SER A 19 -22.26 -19.95 -18.88
C SER A 19 -22.19 -18.68 -18.05
N HIS A 20 -22.46 -17.57 -18.72
CA HIS A 20 -22.77 -16.28 -18.11
C HIS A 20 -24.11 -16.38 -17.38
N GLU A 21 -24.16 -16.12 -16.07
CA GLU A 21 -25.23 -15.32 -15.49
C GLU A 21 -24.85 -14.76 -14.09
N ALA A 22 -24.84 -13.43 -14.04
CA ALA A 22 -24.92 -12.50 -12.93
C ALA A 22 -24.55 -12.92 -11.48
N SER A 23 -23.41 -12.42 -10.99
CA SER A 23 -23.38 -11.75 -9.68
C SER A 23 -22.35 -10.63 -9.64
N ARG A 24 -22.84 -9.44 -9.29
CA ARG A 24 -22.15 -8.16 -9.17
C ARG A 24 -21.44 -8.07 -7.81
N ARG A 25 -20.12 -7.88 -7.84
CA ARG A 25 -19.19 -7.27 -6.83
C ARG A 25 -17.86 -7.99 -7.05
N GLY A 26 -16.75 -7.38 -7.45
CA GLY A 26 -16.36 -5.99 -7.43
C GLY A 26 -14.96 -5.91 -6.82
N THR A 27 -13.93 -6.36 -7.54
CA THR A 27 -12.52 -5.89 -7.52
C THR A 27 -11.66 -6.73 -8.48
N PRO A 28 -10.60 -6.15 -9.10
CA PRO A 28 -10.04 -6.63 -10.35
C PRO A 28 -8.86 -7.58 -10.16
N SER A 29 -8.83 -8.60 -11.02
CA SER A 29 -7.68 -9.44 -11.32
C SER A 29 -6.81 -8.75 -12.37
N HIS A 30 -5.49 -8.80 -12.18
CA HIS A 30 -4.52 -8.79 -13.27
C HIS A 30 -3.73 -10.11 -13.24
N PRO A 31 -3.39 -10.66 -14.42
CA PRO A 31 -2.08 -11.29 -14.57
C PRO A 31 -1.36 -10.97 -15.91
N GLY A 32 -0.04 -10.82 -15.83
CA GLY A 32 0.95 -11.20 -16.86
C GLY A 32 1.32 -10.17 -17.95
N THR A 33 2.42 -9.42 -17.81
CA THR A 33 3.78 -9.62 -18.41
C THR A 33 3.94 -9.03 -19.85
N PRO A 34 5.17 -8.91 -20.42
CA PRO A 34 6.02 -7.71 -20.34
C PRO A 34 6.31 -7.11 -21.73
N GLN A 35 6.05 -5.82 -21.97
CA GLN A 35 6.59 -5.14 -23.15
C GLN A 35 6.97 -3.68 -22.88
N GLN A 36 8.24 -3.41 -23.17
CA GLN A 36 8.78 -2.24 -23.85
C GLN A 36 8.04 -0.92 -23.63
N TYR A 37 8.57 -0.10 -22.70
CA TYR A 37 8.24 1.32 -22.68
C TYR A 37 8.94 2.00 -23.86
N GLN A 38 8.16 2.27 -24.89
CA GLN A 38 8.39 3.38 -25.80
C GLN A 38 8.12 4.68 -25.04
N GLU A 39 9.13 5.53 -25.08
CA GLU A 39 9.11 6.94 -24.67
C GLU A 39 8.20 7.70 -25.66
N GLY A 40 7.11 8.29 -25.16
CA GLY A 40 6.20 9.04 -26.02
C GLY A 40 4.89 9.46 -25.38
N GLN A 41 4.84 10.72 -24.94
CA GLN A 41 3.68 11.61 -25.06
C GLN A 41 2.46 11.36 -24.15
N TYR A 42 2.61 11.60 -22.85
CA TYR A 42 1.54 12.19 -22.04
C TYR A 42 2.11 13.28 -21.12
N ALA A 43 2.61 14.34 -21.75
CA ALA A 43 3.00 15.58 -21.10
C ALA A 43 2.35 16.76 -21.81
N GLN A 44 1.03 16.74 -22.04
CA GLN A 44 0.33 17.92 -22.52
C GLN A 44 -1.19 17.86 -22.32
N ASP A 45 -1.65 17.69 -21.08
CA ASP A 45 -3.07 17.97 -20.77
C ASP A 45 -3.33 18.43 -19.32
N ARG A 46 -2.42 19.25 -18.78
CA ARG A 46 -2.63 19.95 -17.49
C ARG A 46 -2.28 21.44 -17.51
N LEU A 47 -2.33 22.06 -18.69
CA LEU A 47 -2.17 23.50 -18.85
C LEU A 47 -3.31 24.12 -19.67
N ASN A 48 -4.57 23.83 -19.32
CA ASN A 48 -5.68 24.69 -19.72
C ASN A 48 -6.94 24.49 -18.84
N MET A 49 -6.88 24.96 -17.60
CA MET A 49 -8.10 25.39 -16.89
C MET A 49 -7.80 26.68 -16.11
N GLN A 50 -7.41 27.72 -16.86
CA GLN A 50 -7.64 29.08 -16.42
C GLN A 50 -9.09 29.44 -16.70
N GLY A 51 -9.79 29.95 -15.67
CA GLY A 51 -10.94 30.81 -15.91
C GLY A 51 -12.25 30.45 -15.22
N GLN A 52 -12.28 29.88 -14.01
CA GLN A 52 -13.48 29.99 -13.17
C GLN A 52 -13.14 30.19 -11.68
N ARG A 53 -13.19 31.47 -11.28
CA ARG A 53 -13.70 31.99 -10.01
C ARG A 53 -13.48 31.11 -8.77
N TYR A 54 -12.33 31.29 -8.11
CA TYR A 54 -12.28 31.18 -6.66
C TYR A 54 -13.04 32.37 -6.07
N SER A 55 -14.37 32.25 -6.07
CA SER A 55 -15.24 33.14 -5.32
C SER A 55 -15.07 32.77 -3.84
N SER A 56 -14.40 33.66 -3.11
CA SER A 56 -14.71 34.01 -1.71
C SER A 56 -15.08 32.84 -0.79
N SER A 57 -14.08 32.31 -0.07
CA SER A 57 -14.38 31.58 1.16
C SER A 57 -15.11 32.53 2.13
N PRO A 58 -16.31 32.20 2.64
CA PRO A 58 -17.08 33.07 3.52
C PRO A 58 -16.36 33.16 4.88
N GLY A 59 -15.56 34.20 5.07
CA GLY A 59 -14.84 34.44 6.32
C GLY A 59 -13.44 35.04 6.16
N MET A 60 -12.88 35.12 4.95
CA MET A 60 -11.64 35.88 4.74
C MET A 60 -11.97 37.38 4.64
N PHE A 61 -11.84 38.07 5.78
CA PHE A 61 -11.75 39.53 5.81
C PHE A 61 -10.56 39.94 4.92
N ASN A 62 -10.83 40.61 3.80
CA ASN A 62 -9.78 41.11 2.93
C ASN A 62 -9.28 42.46 3.50
N PRO A 63 -8.11 42.51 4.15
CA PRO A 63 -7.63 43.73 4.82
C PRO A 63 -7.39 44.89 3.84
N ALA A 64 -7.17 44.59 2.55
CA ALA A 64 -7.03 45.60 1.51
C ALA A 64 -8.34 46.36 1.22
N ALA A 65 -9.51 45.76 1.48
CA ALA A 65 -10.80 46.41 1.26
C ALA A 65 -11.16 47.37 2.41
N SER A 66 -10.68 47.14 3.64
CA SER A 66 -10.97 48.01 4.79
C SER A 66 -10.15 49.31 4.79
N LEU A 67 -8.98 49.32 4.14
CA LEU A 67 -8.16 50.53 4.00
C LEU A 67 -8.84 51.64 3.17
N ASN A 68 -9.68 51.26 2.19
CA ASN A 68 -10.38 52.21 1.32
C ASN A 68 -11.69 52.75 1.94
N ALA A 69 -12.17 52.17 3.03
CA ALA A 69 -13.41 52.56 3.71
C ALA A 69 -13.16 53.40 4.99
N LEU A 70 -11.90 53.67 5.33
CA LEU A 70 -11.55 54.49 6.48
C LEU A 70 -11.89 55.95 6.21
N PRO A 71 -12.45 56.69 7.19
CA PRO A 71 -12.61 58.13 7.08
C PRO A 71 -11.24 58.76 6.89
N LYS A 72 -11.03 59.40 5.74
CA LYS A 72 -9.77 60.10 5.45
C LYS A 72 -9.58 61.22 6.49
N PRO A 73 -8.34 61.46 6.95
CA PRO A 73 -8.08 62.64 7.76
C PRO A 73 -8.52 63.89 6.99
N PRO A 74 -9.03 64.92 7.70
CA PRO A 74 -9.58 66.09 7.06
C PRO A 74 -8.47 66.77 6.27
N THR A 75 -8.80 67.17 5.06
CA THR A 75 -7.87 67.95 4.24
C THR A 75 -7.72 69.35 4.83
N VAL A 76 -6.63 70.05 4.54
CA VAL A 76 -6.43 71.44 5.02
C VAL A 76 -7.60 72.35 4.60
N GLU A 77 -8.24 72.02 3.48
CA GLU A 77 -9.44 72.65 2.90
C GLU A 77 -10.70 72.48 3.77
N GLU A 78 -10.81 71.42 4.58
CA GLU A 78 -11.96 71.12 5.44
C GLU A 78 -11.97 71.93 6.74
N GLY A 79 -10.88 72.63 7.07
CA GLY A 79 -10.82 73.60 8.16
C GLY A 79 -11.11 73.02 9.54
N TRP A 80 -10.88 71.71 9.75
CA TRP A 80 -11.11 71.09 11.06
C TRP A 80 -10.12 71.63 12.09
N LEU A 81 -10.67 72.18 13.18
CA LEU A 81 -9.93 72.62 14.35
C LEU A 81 -10.56 72.00 15.61
N PRO A 82 -9.76 71.46 16.54
CA PRO A 82 -10.26 70.94 17.81
C PRO A 82 -11.06 72.00 18.57
N ALA A 83 -12.13 71.58 19.25
CA ALA A 83 -12.89 72.45 20.13
C ALA A 83 -11.97 73.05 21.20
N GLY A 84 -12.01 74.38 21.35
CA GLY A 84 -11.12 75.11 22.26
C GLY A 84 -9.82 75.62 21.65
N VAL A 85 -9.49 75.31 20.39
CA VAL A 85 -8.40 75.97 19.63
C VAL A 85 -8.92 77.20 18.88
N LYS A 86 -10.18 77.16 18.44
CA LYS A 86 -10.83 78.26 17.68
C LYS A 86 -10.98 79.57 18.47
N GLU A 87 -11.03 79.50 19.80
CA GLU A 87 -11.27 80.66 20.68
C GLU A 87 -9.99 81.17 21.38
N LYS A 88 -8.82 80.63 21.02
CA LYS A 88 -7.52 80.97 21.65
C LYS A 88 -6.95 82.27 21.08
N SER A 89 -6.17 82.98 21.91
CA SER A 89 -5.43 84.16 21.48
C SER A 89 -4.30 83.77 20.53
N THR A 90 -3.83 84.71 19.70
CA THR A 90 -2.72 84.48 18.75
C THR A 90 -1.43 84.04 19.45
N VAL A 91 -1.21 84.51 20.68
CA VAL A 91 -0.05 84.16 21.51
C VAL A 91 -0.14 82.70 22.00
N ASP A 92 -1.34 82.25 22.39
CA ASP A 92 -1.57 80.87 22.81
C ASP A 92 -1.45 79.90 21.63
N LEU A 93 -1.95 80.28 20.45
CA LEU A 93 -1.81 79.48 19.23
C LEU A 93 -0.33 79.30 18.84
N GLN A 94 0.48 80.35 18.97
CA GLN A 94 1.92 80.28 18.71
C GLN A 94 2.64 79.38 19.71
N THR A 95 2.22 79.37 20.97
CA THR A 95 2.75 78.49 22.01
C THR A 95 2.38 77.03 21.75
N ILE A 96 1.14 76.76 21.33
CA ILE A 96 0.67 75.42 20.93
C ILE A 96 1.41 74.94 19.67
N LEU A 97 1.68 75.83 18.71
CA LEU A 97 2.44 75.52 17.50
C LEU A 97 3.93 75.23 17.76
N GLN A 98 4.49 75.78 18.84
CA GLN A 98 5.87 75.53 19.23
C GLN A 98 6.09 74.14 19.85
N ASP A 99 5.04 73.53 20.42
CA ASP A 99 5.14 72.20 21.04
C ASP A 99 4.55 71.09 20.14
N PRO A 100 5.40 70.27 19.50
CA PRO A 100 4.95 69.19 18.62
C PRO A 100 4.16 68.10 19.36
N ASN A 101 4.38 67.92 20.67
CA ASN A 101 3.65 66.92 21.44
C ASN A 101 2.18 67.34 21.66
N LEU A 102 1.97 68.64 21.90
CA LEU A 102 0.62 69.22 21.98
C LEU A 102 -0.11 69.11 20.65
N ILE A 103 0.56 69.37 19.53
CA ILE A 103 -0.01 69.19 18.18
C ILE A 103 -0.42 67.73 17.95
N SER A 104 0.43 66.77 18.34
CA SER A 104 0.13 65.34 18.23
C SER A 104 -1.10 64.95 19.07
N ALA A 105 -1.19 65.41 20.32
CA ALA A 105 -2.34 65.17 21.19
C ALA A 105 -3.63 65.82 20.66
N LEU A 106 -3.54 66.98 20.03
CA LEU A 106 -4.67 67.63 19.37
C LEU A 106 -5.13 66.85 18.13
N SER A 107 -4.20 66.25 17.38
CA SER A 107 -4.51 65.44 16.21
C SER A 107 -5.21 64.11 16.56
N SER A 108 -4.92 63.53 17.74
CA SER A 108 -5.59 62.32 18.23
C SER A 108 -7.07 62.53 18.60
N ASN A 109 -7.51 63.78 18.75
CA ASN A 109 -8.91 64.10 19.02
C ASN A 109 -9.80 64.01 17.77
N HIS A 110 -9.21 63.85 16.58
CA HIS A 110 -9.98 63.73 15.35
C HIS A 110 -10.62 62.33 15.23
N PRO A 111 -11.92 62.21 14.86
CA PRO A 111 -12.62 60.92 14.72
C PRO A 111 -11.93 59.91 13.77
N SER A 112 -11.19 60.37 12.77
CA SER A 112 -10.41 59.49 11.89
C SER A 112 -9.29 58.76 12.63
N TYR A 113 -8.71 59.34 13.69
CA TYR A 113 -7.67 58.69 14.47
C TYR A 113 -8.24 57.45 15.17
N THR A 114 -9.41 57.58 15.80
CA THR A 114 -10.12 56.44 16.42
C THR A 114 -10.47 55.36 15.40
N ALA A 115 -10.99 55.75 14.23
CA ALA A 115 -11.32 54.78 13.17
C ALA A 115 -10.08 54.02 12.64
N HIS A 116 -8.95 54.70 12.47
CA HIS A 116 -7.69 54.06 12.07
C HIS A 116 -7.15 53.16 13.19
N GLN A 117 -7.22 53.59 14.44
CA GLN A 117 -6.79 52.81 15.59
C GLN A 117 -7.60 51.51 15.72
N GLU A 118 -8.92 51.57 15.59
CA GLU A 118 -9.81 50.40 15.62
C GLU A 118 -9.53 49.44 14.45
N ASN A 119 -9.27 49.97 13.26
CA ASN A 119 -8.90 49.18 12.10
C ASN A 119 -7.56 48.45 12.32
N LEU A 120 -6.53 49.16 12.78
CA LEU A 120 -5.24 48.56 13.12
C LEU A 120 -5.38 47.48 14.19
N GLN A 121 -6.16 47.72 15.25
CA GLN A 121 -6.44 46.70 16.26
C GLN A 121 -7.16 45.49 15.68
N THR A 122 -8.09 45.69 14.75
CA THR A 122 -8.81 44.61 14.07
C THR A 122 -7.85 43.79 13.19
N LEU A 123 -6.97 44.44 12.45
CA LEU A 123 -5.95 43.79 11.64
C LEU A 123 -4.95 43.01 12.49
N LEU A 124 -4.53 43.56 13.64
CA LEU A 124 -3.64 42.87 14.58
C LEU A 124 -4.32 41.64 15.20
N LYS A 125 -5.60 41.76 15.59
CA LYS A 125 -6.40 40.61 16.07
C LYS A 125 -6.49 39.54 14.98
N TYR A 126 -6.83 39.92 13.76
CA TYR A 126 -6.91 39.00 12.62
C TYR A 126 -5.57 38.29 12.34
N ASN A 127 -4.46 39.02 12.35
CA ASN A 127 -3.14 38.42 12.14
C ASN A 127 -2.77 37.43 13.26
N LYS A 128 -3.10 37.76 14.51
CA LYS A 128 -2.94 36.87 15.66
C LYS A 128 -3.78 35.60 15.52
N ASP A 129 -5.04 35.73 15.13
CA ASP A 129 -5.94 34.58 14.92
C ASP A 129 -5.43 33.69 13.78
N LEU A 130 -4.92 34.29 12.70
CA LEU A 130 -4.29 33.56 11.60
C LEU A 130 -3.04 32.80 12.06
N ALA A 131 -2.17 33.43 12.86
CA ALA A 131 -0.99 32.78 13.41
C ALA A 131 -1.34 31.60 14.32
N ASN A 132 -2.36 31.75 15.17
CA ASN A 132 -2.86 30.67 16.02
C ASN A 132 -3.40 29.50 15.18
N ARG A 133 -4.15 29.80 14.11
CA ARG A 133 -4.67 28.77 13.20
C ARG A 133 -3.55 28.05 12.43
N LEU A 134 -2.49 28.76 12.04
CA LEU A 134 -1.32 28.13 11.42
C LEU A 134 -0.59 27.21 12.40
N LEU A 135 -0.50 27.60 13.68
CA LEU A 135 0.08 26.76 14.72
C LEU A 135 -0.73 25.48 14.95
N GLU A 136 -2.06 25.59 15.03
CA GLU A 136 -2.96 24.42 15.15
C GLU A 136 -2.86 23.50 13.92
N LEU A 137 -2.79 24.07 12.71
CA LEU A 137 -2.61 23.28 11.50
C LEU A 137 -1.25 22.57 11.51
N GLN A 138 -0.20 23.23 11.99
CA GLN A 138 1.12 22.64 12.12
C GLN A 138 1.13 21.47 13.11
N THR A 139 0.48 21.60 14.27
CA THR A 139 0.38 20.49 15.23
C THR A 139 -0.41 19.33 14.64
N HIS A 140 -1.54 19.60 13.99
CA HIS A 140 -2.36 18.58 13.32
C HIS A 140 -1.57 17.82 12.25
N VAL A 141 -0.83 18.52 11.40
CA VAL A 141 0.02 17.89 10.37
C VAL A 141 1.13 17.05 11.02
N GLY A 142 1.70 17.51 12.13
CA GLY A 142 2.67 16.75 12.91
C GLY A 142 2.10 15.43 13.44
N GLU A 143 0.91 15.46 14.03
CA GLU A 143 0.19 14.28 14.53
C GLU A 143 -0.19 13.31 13.41
N LEU A 144 -0.68 13.84 12.27
CA LEU A 144 -1.04 13.00 11.13
C LEU A 144 0.19 12.30 10.54
N ARG A 145 1.33 12.99 10.48
CA ARG A 145 2.59 12.40 10.02
C ARG A 145 3.07 11.30 10.96
N SER A 146 3.09 11.52 12.28
CA SER A 146 3.51 10.49 13.23
C SER A 146 2.57 9.29 13.24
N SER A 147 1.26 9.52 13.14
CA SER A 147 0.26 8.45 12.99
C SER A 147 0.49 7.64 11.72
N THR A 148 0.73 8.30 10.59
CA THR A 148 1.00 7.61 9.32
C THR A 148 2.32 6.83 9.36
N GLU A 149 3.36 7.39 9.97
CA GLU A 149 4.65 6.71 10.15
C GLU A 149 4.50 5.41 10.94
N THR A 150 3.77 5.45 12.07
CA THR A 150 3.50 4.24 12.85
C THR A 150 2.66 3.22 12.08
N LEU A 151 1.66 3.67 11.31
CA LEU A 151 0.86 2.79 10.46
C LEU A 151 1.70 2.14 9.35
N LEU A 152 2.63 2.87 8.74
CA LEU A 152 3.53 2.32 7.72
C LEU A 152 4.49 1.29 8.30
N LEU A 153 5.05 1.54 9.49
CA LEU A 153 5.92 0.59 10.17
C LEU A 153 5.17 -0.69 10.54
N THR A 154 3.96 -0.57 11.10
CA THR A 154 3.13 -1.74 11.40
C THR A 154 2.75 -2.51 10.15
N HIS A 155 2.35 -1.85 9.07
CA HIS A 155 2.06 -2.47 7.79
C HIS A 155 3.26 -3.25 7.25
N GLN A 156 4.45 -2.64 7.25
CA GLN A 156 5.68 -3.29 6.80
C GLN A 156 6.00 -4.53 7.65
N SER A 157 5.88 -4.45 8.98
CA SER A 157 6.09 -5.60 9.85
C SER A 157 5.09 -6.74 9.56
N LEU A 158 3.83 -6.39 9.29
CA LEU A 158 2.80 -7.37 8.95
C LEU A 158 3.09 -8.05 7.61
N GLU A 159 3.49 -7.28 6.59
CA GLU A 159 3.91 -7.84 5.29
C GLU A 159 5.04 -8.85 5.44
N VAL A 160 6.08 -8.52 6.22
CA VAL A 160 7.21 -9.42 6.43
C VAL A 160 6.75 -10.69 7.15
N SER A 161 5.91 -10.55 8.18
CA SER A 161 5.37 -11.71 8.91
C SER A 161 4.46 -12.59 8.03
N TRP A 162 3.69 -11.99 7.12
CA TRP A 162 2.84 -12.71 6.18
C TRP A 162 3.67 -13.44 5.13
N ARG A 163 4.69 -12.80 4.53
CA ARG A 163 5.62 -13.46 3.60
C ARG A 163 6.31 -14.64 4.28
N LYS A 164 6.73 -14.47 5.54
CA LYS A 164 7.29 -15.57 6.34
C LYS A 164 6.27 -16.71 6.49
N LYS A 165 5.04 -16.40 6.90
CA LYS A 165 3.98 -17.41 7.07
C LYS A 165 3.66 -18.15 5.77
N GLN A 166 3.62 -17.45 4.65
CA GLN A 166 3.43 -18.06 3.34
C GLN A 166 4.58 -19.01 3.01
N SER A 167 5.83 -18.59 3.22
CA SER A 167 6.99 -19.46 2.98
C SER A 167 6.99 -20.71 3.87
N GLU A 168 6.55 -20.58 5.14
CA GLU A 168 6.39 -21.73 6.05
C GLU A 168 5.30 -22.69 5.57
N MET A 169 4.17 -22.15 5.08
CA MET A 169 3.08 -22.94 4.51
C MET A 169 3.55 -23.67 3.24
N ASP A 170 4.21 -22.97 2.32
CA ASP A 170 4.73 -23.55 1.08
C ASP A 170 5.77 -24.64 1.39
N ALA A 171 6.65 -24.42 2.36
CA ALA A 171 7.60 -25.43 2.83
C ALA A 171 6.91 -26.64 3.47
N ALA A 172 5.85 -26.43 4.26
CA ALA A 172 5.07 -27.51 4.87
C ALA A 172 4.27 -28.31 3.82
N LEU A 173 3.79 -27.66 2.76
CA LEU A 173 3.03 -28.29 1.68
C LEU A 173 3.91 -28.92 0.61
N ALA A 174 5.17 -28.49 0.45
CA ALA A 174 6.07 -28.99 -0.58
C ALA A 174 6.19 -30.53 -0.64
N PRO A 175 6.32 -31.27 0.50
CA PRO A 175 6.36 -32.74 0.49
C PRO A 175 5.04 -33.41 0.07
N TRP A 176 3.92 -32.70 0.20
CA TRP A 176 2.59 -33.16 -0.17
C TRP A 176 2.17 -32.67 -1.56
N SER A 177 3.03 -31.94 -2.25
CA SER A 177 2.79 -31.56 -3.63
C SER A 177 2.66 -32.81 -4.52
N PRO A 178 1.83 -32.78 -5.58
CA PRO A 178 1.65 -33.92 -6.48
C PRO A 178 2.98 -34.46 -7.02
N LYS A 179 3.94 -33.56 -7.30
CA LYS A 179 5.29 -33.92 -7.76
C LYS A 179 6.09 -34.65 -6.69
N ALA A 180 6.09 -34.16 -5.44
CA ALA A 180 6.82 -34.81 -4.35
C ALA A 180 6.22 -36.18 -4.00
N LEU A 181 4.90 -36.31 -4.01
CA LEU A 181 4.21 -37.58 -3.83
C LEU A 181 4.55 -38.58 -4.94
N TYR A 182 4.58 -38.12 -6.19
CA TYR A 182 5.00 -38.94 -7.33
C TYR A 182 6.45 -39.39 -7.21
N GLN A 183 7.37 -38.48 -6.87
CA GLN A 183 8.78 -38.80 -6.63
C GLN A 183 8.95 -39.82 -5.50
N ARG A 184 8.20 -39.68 -4.41
CA ARG A 184 8.20 -40.66 -3.32
C ARG A 184 7.65 -42.01 -3.76
N LEU A 185 6.61 -42.05 -4.59
CA LEU A 185 6.09 -43.30 -5.17
C LEU A 185 7.15 -43.97 -6.05
N ALA A 186 7.80 -43.22 -6.95
CA ALA A 186 8.87 -43.72 -7.80
C ALA A 186 10.06 -44.25 -6.98
N ALA A 187 10.49 -43.51 -5.93
CA ALA A 187 11.53 -43.96 -5.01
C ALA A 187 11.12 -45.25 -4.29
N SER A 188 9.88 -45.36 -3.80
CA SER A 188 9.40 -46.58 -3.14
C SER A 188 9.32 -47.79 -4.06
N ILE A 189 9.16 -47.58 -5.38
CA ILE A 189 9.23 -48.65 -6.38
C ILE A 189 10.68 -49.11 -6.52
N ALA A 190 11.63 -48.19 -6.68
CA ALA A 190 13.05 -48.52 -6.77
C ALA A 190 13.57 -49.21 -5.50
N GLU A 191 13.17 -48.74 -4.31
CA GLU A 191 13.48 -49.40 -3.04
C GLU A 191 12.89 -50.82 -2.98
N GLN A 192 11.65 -51.01 -3.43
CA GLN A 192 11.03 -52.34 -3.46
C GLN A 192 11.69 -53.28 -4.48
N GLU A 193 12.17 -52.76 -5.61
CA GLU A 193 12.97 -53.51 -6.58
C GLU A 193 14.27 -53.99 -5.96
N ALA A 194 14.99 -53.10 -5.26
CA ALA A 194 16.19 -53.45 -4.52
C ALA A 194 15.90 -54.50 -3.41
N VAL A 195 14.77 -54.40 -2.71
CA VAL A 195 14.36 -55.41 -1.72
C VAL A 195 14.06 -56.75 -2.39
N CYS A 196 13.41 -56.78 -3.55
CA CYS A 196 13.17 -58.04 -4.27
C CYS A 196 14.49 -58.68 -4.68
N GLN A 197 15.42 -57.90 -5.24
CA GLN A 197 16.76 -58.35 -5.59
C GLN A 197 17.52 -58.86 -4.36
N ALA A 198 17.50 -58.14 -3.25
CA ALA A 198 18.16 -58.57 -2.01
C ALA A 198 17.54 -59.85 -1.43
N VAL A 199 16.22 -60.05 -1.52
CA VAL A 199 15.59 -61.30 -1.08
C VAL A 199 15.98 -62.46 -1.99
N GLU A 200 16.11 -62.23 -3.29
CA GLU A 200 16.61 -63.22 -4.27
C GLU A 200 18.08 -63.57 -4.02
N GLU A 201 18.92 -62.56 -3.79
CA GLU A 201 20.36 -62.70 -3.49
C GLU A 201 20.60 -63.33 -2.11
N SER A 202 19.80 -62.99 -1.09
CA SER A 202 19.95 -63.55 0.27
C SER A 202 19.82 -65.07 0.31
N PHE A 203 19.06 -65.68 -0.61
CA PHE A 203 18.95 -67.13 -0.72
C PHE A 203 20.16 -67.76 -1.40
N LEU A 204 20.88 -67.00 -2.23
CA LEU A 204 22.09 -67.43 -2.91
C LEU A 204 23.34 -67.20 -2.04
N GLU A 205 23.36 -66.14 -1.24
CA GLU A 205 24.46 -65.76 -0.35
C GLU A 205 24.45 -66.48 1.00
N GLU A 206 23.36 -67.15 1.37
CA GLU A 206 23.30 -68.03 2.55
C GLU A 206 24.11 -69.32 2.28
N GLU A 207 25.43 -69.14 2.12
CA GLU A 207 26.47 -70.16 2.02
C GLU A 207 26.70 -70.77 3.41
N HIS A 208 25.63 -71.33 3.99
CA HIS A 208 25.73 -72.25 5.11
C HIS A 208 25.91 -73.66 4.57
N HIS A 209 27.03 -74.27 4.96
CA HIS A 209 27.44 -75.64 4.70
C HIS A 209 26.29 -76.67 4.83
N GLY A 210 25.53 -76.90 3.76
CA GLY A 210 24.43 -77.85 3.76
C GLY A 210 23.34 -77.51 2.75
N ARG A 211 22.56 -78.52 2.36
CA ARG A 211 21.40 -78.37 1.48
C ARG A 211 20.29 -77.64 2.25
N ALA A 212 19.83 -76.49 1.77
CA ALA A 212 18.72 -75.74 2.38
C ALA A 212 17.52 -76.67 2.65
N THR A 213 16.91 -76.54 3.82
CA THR A 213 15.77 -77.38 4.20
C THR A 213 14.52 -77.00 3.39
N GLU A 214 13.65 -77.96 3.11
CA GLU A 214 12.41 -77.74 2.35
C GLU A 214 11.53 -76.63 2.97
N LYS A 215 11.60 -76.48 4.30
CA LYS A 215 10.90 -75.43 5.04
C LYS A 215 11.47 -74.04 4.74
N GLU A 216 12.79 -73.87 4.72
CA GLU A 216 13.44 -72.59 4.40
C GLU A 216 13.13 -72.14 2.97
N VAL A 217 13.13 -73.09 2.02
CA VAL A 217 12.74 -72.84 0.62
C VAL A 217 11.27 -72.38 0.55
N GLY A 218 10.36 -73.07 1.27
CA GLY A 218 8.96 -72.68 1.33
C GLY A 218 8.71 -71.29 1.91
N ASP A 219 9.46 -70.92 2.97
CA ASP A 219 9.42 -69.60 3.60
C ASP A 219 10.03 -68.51 2.72
N TRP A 220 11.10 -68.81 1.97
CA TRP A 220 11.68 -67.91 0.98
C TRP A 220 10.74 -67.66 -0.20
N ILE A 221 10.15 -68.70 -0.80
CA ILE A 221 9.17 -68.56 -1.90
C ILE A 221 7.99 -67.67 -1.47
N ARG A 222 7.51 -67.85 -0.24
CA ARG A 222 6.45 -66.99 0.33
C ARG A 222 6.90 -65.53 0.40
N ARG A 223 8.11 -65.25 0.86
CA ARG A 223 8.68 -63.89 0.92
C ARG A 223 8.86 -63.27 -0.46
N VAL A 224 9.47 -63.97 -1.41
CA VAL A 224 9.65 -63.49 -2.79
C VAL A 224 8.32 -63.15 -3.44
N ARG A 225 7.31 -64.01 -3.31
CA ARG A 225 5.97 -63.75 -3.86
C ARG A 225 5.32 -62.54 -3.20
N ALA A 226 5.46 -62.38 -1.89
CA ALA A 226 4.89 -61.24 -1.17
C ALA A 226 5.53 -59.92 -1.60
N GLU A 227 6.86 -59.86 -1.69
CA GLU A 227 7.58 -58.65 -2.12
C GLU A 227 7.35 -58.34 -3.61
N SER A 228 7.31 -59.36 -4.48
CA SER A 228 6.98 -59.20 -5.90
C SER A 228 5.55 -58.70 -6.11
N ALA A 229 4.58 -59.19 -5.33
CA ALA A 229 3.20 -58.71 -5.37
C ALA A 229 3.09 -57.24 -4.96
N LYS A 230 3.83 -56.82 -3.92
CA LYS A 230 3.92 -55.40 -3.52
C LYS A 230 4.54 -54.53 -4.61
N LEU A 231 5.58 -55.01 -5.29
CA LEU A 231 6.19 -54.30 -6.41
C LEU A 231 5.21 -54.11 -7.57
N ALA A 232 4.51 -55.18 -7.97
CA ALA A 232 3.51 -55.13 -9.03
C ALA A 232 2.39 -54.12 -8.72
N ALA A 233 1.86 -54.14 -7.49
CA ALA A 233 0.83 -53.21 -7.06
C ALA A 233 1.29 -51.73 -7.11
N ARG A 234 2.53 -51.43 -6.72
CA ARG A 234 3.06 -50.05 -6.80
C ARG A 234 3.29 -49.60 -8.24
N ARG A 235 3.76 -50.48 -9.13
CA ARG A 235 3.90 -50.19 -10.57
C ARG A 235 2.54 -49.91 -11.22
N GLU A 236 1.52 -50.69 -10.87
CA GLU A 236 0.15 -50.46 -11.34
C GLU A 236 -0.43 -49.14 -10.82
N ALA A 237 -0.15 -48.79 -9.56
CA ALA A 237 -0.52 -47.49 -9.00
C ALA A 237 0.17 -46.31 -9.72
N LYS A 238 1.46 -46.46 -10.07
CA LYS A 238 2.18 -45.48 -10.88
C LYS A 238 1.60 -45.35 -12.30
N ALA A 239 1.30 -46.46 -12.96
CA ALA A 239 0.67 -46.44 -14.28
C ALA A 239 -0.69 -45.72 -14.25
N ARG A 240 -1.51 -45.98 -13.23
CA ARG A 240 -2.76 -45.24 -13.01
C ARG A 240 -2.52 -43.75 -12.76
N TRP A 241 -1.42 -43.39 -12.09
CA TRP A 241 -1.02 -41.99 -11.90
C TRP A 241 -0.62 -41.31 -13.19
N ASP A 242 0.21 -41.97 -14.01
CA ASP A 242 0.65 -41.46 -15.31
C ASP A 242 -0.55 -41.26 -16.27
N GLU A 243 -1.59 -42.09 -16.15
CA GLU A 243 -2.84 -41.98 -16.91
C GLU A 243 -3.86 -40.99 -16.30
N GLY A 244 -3.56 -40.37 -15.16
CA GLY A 244 -4.47 -39.45 -14.47
C GLY A 244 -5.68 -40.12 -13.80
N ARG A 245 -5.67 -41.45 -13.61
CA ARG A 245 -6.71 -42.23 -12.91
C ARG A 245 -6.47 -42.29 -11.39
N VAL A 246 -5.91 -41.24 -10.81
CA VAL A 246 -5.62 -41.16 -9.36
C VAL A 246 -6.70 -40.36 -8.66
N GLY A 247 -7.29 -40.96 -7.62
CA GLY A 247 -8.43 -40.38 -6.92
C GLY A 247 -9.74 -40.82 -7.55
N GLY A 248 -10.12 -42.08 -7.32
CA GLY A 248 -11.47 -42.54 -7.58
C GLY A 248 -12.45 -41.86 -6.63
N TRP A 249 -12.95 -40.69 -7.02
CA TRP A 249 -14.27 -40.20 -6.63
C TRP A 249 -15.03 -39.98 -7.95
N ARG A 250 -15.72 -41.03 -8.37
CA ARG A 250 -16.90 -40.94 -9.21
C ARG A 250 -18.11 -41.13 -8.32
#